data_AF-B8BJJ1-F1
#
_entry.id   AF-B8BJJ1-F1
#
_cell.length_a   1.000
_cell.length_b   1.000
_cell.length_c   1.000
_cell.angle_alpha   90.00
_cell.angle_beta   90.00
_cell.angle_gamma   90.00
#
_symmetry.space_group_name_H-M   'P 1'
#
loop_
_entity.id
_entity.type
_entity.pdbx_description
1 polymer ?
#
loop_
_entity_poly.entity_id
_entity_poly.type
_entity_poly.pdbx_seq_one_letter_code
_entity_poly.pdbx_strand_id
1 'polypeptide(L)' 'MGVPHFDVTFDIDGNGVLNVTAEDKDTGRKNNIIISNRSGRLNKEEIERMALEAERYKMKRIKQLQIEAVQGN' A
#
# COMPACT_ATOMS: atom_id res chain seq x y z
N MET A 1 18.40 -15.75 17.87
CA MET A 1 18.49 -14.74 16.80
C MET A 1 17.12 -14.08 16.73
N GLY A 2 17.01 -12.82 17.16
CA GLY A 2 15.73 -12.11 17.21
C GLY A 2 15.28 -11.66 15.83
N VAL A 3 13.96 -11.69 15.58
CA VAL A 3 13.36 -11.06 14.40
C VAL A 3 13.37 -9.54 14.66
N PRO A 4 13.96 -8.72 13.77
CA PRO A 4 13.94 -7.28 13.93
C PRO A 4 12.50 -6.74 13.92
N HIS A 5 12.17 -5.89 14.89
CA HIS A 5 10.85 -5.26 14.97
C HIS A 5 10.93 -3.85 14.39
N PHE A 6 10.20 -3.61 13.30
CA PHE A 6 10.12 -2.29 12.68
C PHE A 6 8.72 -1.69 12.85
N ASP A 7 8.65 -0.46 13.35
CA ASP A 7 7.45 0.36 13.26
C ASP A 7 7.52 1.21 11.99
N VAL A 8 6.49 1.09 11.16
CA VAL A 8 6.35 1.88 9.94
C VAL A 8 5.18 2.85 10.12
N THR A 9 5.48 4.14 10.00
CA THR A 9 4.49 5.22 10.07
C THR A 9 4.35 5.88 8.70
N PHE A 10 3.10 6.06 8.27
CA PHE A 10 2.72 6.80 7.06
C PHE A 10 1.95 8.03 7.49
N ASP A 11 2.48 9.21 7.23
CA ASP A 11 1.88 10.49 7.56
C ASP A 11 1.65 11.31 6.29
N ILE A 12 0.46 11.87 6.13
CA ILE A 12 0.08 12.68 4.97
C ILE A 12 -0.30 14.07 5.48
N ASP A 13 0.42 15.09 5.00
CA ASP A 13 0.15 16.48 5.39
C ASP A 13 -0.98 17.12 4.56
N GLY A 14 -1.37 18.35 4.94
CA GLY A 14 -2.41 19.11 4.23
C GLY A 14 -2.08 19.47 2.77
N ASN A 15 -0.81 19.33 2.34
CA ASN A 15 -0.37 19.53 0.96
C ASN A 15 -0.31 18.20 0.18
N GLY A 16 -0.62 17.07 0.83
CA GLY A 16 -0.55 15.72 0.27
C GLY A 16 0.86 15.15 0.23
N VAL A 17 1.85 15.75 0.89
CA VAL A 17 3.19 15.17 1.02
C VAL A 17 3.12 13.98 1.96
N LEU A 18 3.64 12.83 1.50
CA LEU A 18 3.69 11.60 2.27
C LEU A 18 5.05 11.47 2.95
N ASN A 19 5.06 11.46 4.27
CA ASN A 19 6.22 11.14 5.10
C ASN A 19 6.15 9.67 5.51
N VAL A 20 7.14 8.88 5.10
CA VAL A 20 7.28 7.48 5.50
C VAL A 20 8.44 7.36 6.46
N THR A 21 8.17 6.91 7.68
CA THR A 21 9.19 6.70 8.71
C THR A 21 9.23 5.23 9.10
N ALA A 22 10.42 4.64 9.09
CA ALA A 22 10.68 3.31 9.62
C ALA A 22 11.58 3.42 10.85
N GLU A 23 11.15 2.86 11.97
CA GLU A 23 11.89 2.80 13.23
C GLU A 23 12.17 1.35 13.61
N ASP A 24 13.45 1.02 13.78
CA ASP A 24 13.86 -0.23 14.42
C ASP A 24 13.65 -0.10 15.94
N LYS A 25 12.75 -0.91 16.51
CA LYS A 25 12.41 -0.89 17.93
C LYS A 25 13.52 -1.38 18.84
N ASP A 26 14.39 -2.24 18.33
CA ASP A 26 15.45 -2.82 19.13
C ASP A 26 16.62 -1.84 19.30
N THR A 27 16.89 -1.03 18.26
CA THR A 27 18.01 -0.07 18.25
C THR A 27 17.59 1.40 18.40
N GLY A 28 16.30 1.71 18.23
CA GLY A 28 15.76 3.08 18.20
C GLY A 28 16.15 3.88 16.96
N ARG A 29 16.84 3.26 15.99
CA ARG A 29 17.28 3.94 14.76
C ARG A 29 16.07 4.18 13.86
N LYS A 30 15.99 5.40 13.31
CA LYS A 30 14.90 5.82 12.42
C LYS A 30 15.45 6.24 11.07
N ASN A 31 14.77 5.84 10.00
CA ASN A 31 15.00 6.33 8.65
C ASN A 31 13.69 6.90 8.10
N ASN A 32 13.78 8.04 7.41
CA ASN A 32 12.62 8.70 6.83
C ASN A 32 12.81 8.93 5.32
N ILE A 33 11.70 8.82 4.59
CA ILE A 33 11.61 9.16 3.17
C ILE A 33 10.43 10.12 2.99
N ILE A 34 10.66 11.21 2.26
CA ILE A 34 9.63 12.20 1.95
C ILE A 34 9.24 12.04 0.49
N ILE A 35 7.97 11.73 0.25
CA ILE A 35 7.37 11.63 -1.06
C ILE A 35 6.51 12.87 -1.28
N SER A 36 7.07 13.86 -1.98
CA SER A 36 6.34 15.07 -2.33
C SER A 36 5.24 14.81 -3.36
N ASN A 37 4.05 15.33 -3.10
CA ASN A 37 2.97 15.37 -4.08
C ASN A 37 3.27 16.49 -5.08
N ARG A 38 3.71 16.10 -6.28
CA ARG A 38 3.80 17.04 -7.40
C ARG A 38 2.48 16.99 -8.14
N SER A 39 1.81 18.13 -8.27
CA SER A 39 0.61 18.26 -9.11
C SER A 39 0.85 17.64 -10.48
N GLY A 40 -0.05 16.76 -10.93
CA GLY A 40 0.05 16.09 -12.22
C GLY A 40 0.78 14.74 -12.23
N ARG A 41 1.05 14.10 -11.07
CA ARG A 41 1.59 12.73 -11.04
C ARG A 41 0.65 11.66 -11.60
N LEU A 42 -0.65 11.88 -11.49
CA LEU A 42 -1.68 11.02 -12.09
C LEU A 42 -2.76 11.94 -12.68
N ASN A 43 -3.11 11.71 -13.94
CA ASN A 43 -4.27 12.36 -14.55
C ASN A 43 -5.58 11.63 -14.18
N LYS A 44 -6.71 12.21 -14.55
CA LYS A 44 -8.02 11.67 -14.20
C LYS A 44 -8.26 10.30 -14.83
N GLU A 45 -7.81 10.11 -16.06
CA GLU A 45 -7.92 8.87 -16.82
C GLU A 45 -7.12 7.73 -16.16
N GLU A 46 -5.95 8.03 -15.61
CA GLU A 46 -5.11 7.08 -14.86
C GLU A 46 -5.77 6.68 -13.54
N ILE A 47 -6.38 7.63 -12.83
CA ILE A 47 -7.13 7.35 -11.59
C ILE A 47 -8.31 6.42 -11.88
N GLU A 48 -9.09 6.73 -12.92
CA GLU A 48 -10.24 5.91 -13.33
C GLU A 48 -9.81 4.51 -13.79
N ARG A 49 -8.72 4.41 -14.55
CA ARG A 49 -8.13 3.12 -14.95
C ARG A 49 -7.71 2.30 -13.74
N MET A 50 -7.01 2.90 -12.78
CA MET A 50 -6.57 2.22 -11.55
C MET A 50 -7.77 1.72 -10.73
N ALA A 51 -8.84 2.51 -10.61
CA ALA A 51 -10.06 2.11 -9.92
C ALA A 51 -10.74 0.91 -10.61
N LEU A 52 -10.85 0.94 -11.94
CA LEU A 52 -11.43 -0.16 -12.72
C LEU A 52 -10.60 -1.45 -12.60
N GLU A 53 -9.27 -1.33 -12.67
CA GLU A 53 -8.36 -2.46 -12.48
C GLU A 53 -8.49 -3.07 -11.09
N ALA A 54 -8.57 -2.24 -10.04
CA ALA A 54 -8.75 -2.70 -8.67
C ALA A 54 -10.04 -3.54 -8.51
N GLU A 55 -11.17 -3.07 -9.07
CA GLU A 55 -12.42 -3.83 -9.00
C GLU A 55 -12.33 -5.14 -9.80
N ARG A 56 -11.66 -5.13 -10.96
CA ARG A 56 -11.42 -6.34 -11.75
C ARG A 56 -10.61 -7.38 -10.98
N TYR A 57 -9.54 -6.96 -10.30
CA TYR A 57 -8.70 -7.88 -9.51
C TYR A 57 -9.43 -8.41 -8.28
N LYS A 58 -10.25 -7.59 -7.61
CA LYS A 58 -11.13 -8.04 -6.53
C LYS A 58 -12.11 -9.12 -7.01
N MET A 59 -12.81 -8.91 -8.12
CA MET A 59 -13.70 -9.92 -8.70
C MET A 59 -12.95 -11.20 -9.08
N LYS A 60 -11.77 -11.08 -9.69
CA LYS A 60 -10.93 -12.24 -10.03
C LYS A 60 -10.54 -13.02 -8.78
N ARG A 61 -10.16 -12.33 -7.69
CA ARG A 61 -9.79 -12.98 -6.42
C ARG A 61 -10.99 -13.70 -5.79
N ILE A 62 -12.17 -13.09 -5.79
CA ILE A 62 -13.40 -13.71 -5.26
C ILE A 62 -13.74 -14.97 -6.06
N LYS A 63 -13.72 -14.89 -7.40
CA LYS A 63 -13.99 -16.04 -8.26
C LYS A 63 -12.99 -17.17 -8.05
N GLN A 64 -11.71 -16.83 -7.89
CA GLN A 64 -10.65 -17.81 -7.62
C GLN A 64 -10.89 -18.55 -6.29
N LEU A 65 -11.21 -17.82 -5.23
CA LEU A 65 -11.53 -18.41 -3.92
C LEU A 65 -12.78 -19.30 -3.98
N GLN A 66 -13.80 -18.92 -4.75
CA GLN A 66 -15.00 -19.74 -4.95
C GLN A 66 -14.68 -21.05 -5.69
N ILE A 67 -13.84 -21.02 -6.72
CA ILE A 67 -13.44 -22.22 -7.46
C ILE A 67 -12.63 -23.16 -6.54
N GLU A 68 -11.71 -22.61 -5.75
CA GLU A 68 -10.91 -23.36 -4.77
C GLU A 68 -11.81 -24.02 -3.70
N ALA A 69 -12.83 -23.31 -3.21
CA ALA A 69 -13.77 -23.85 -2.22
C ALA A 69 -14.66 -24.98 -2.76
N VAL A 70 -14.93 -25.03 -4.08
CA VAL A 70 -15.78 -26.05 -4.71
C VAL A 70 -14.99 -27.32 -5.07
N GLN A 71 -13.68 -27.22 -5.29
CA GLN A 71 -12.82 -28.37 -5.62
C GLN A 71 -12.22 -29.09 -4.41
N GLY A 72 -12.42 -28.55 -3.20
CA GLY A 72 -11.88 -29.10 -1.95
C GLY A 72 -12.79 -30.08 -1.20
N ASN A 73 -13.78 -30.70 -1.85
CA ASN A 73 -14.71 -31.66 -1.23
C ASN A 73 -14.72 -32.99 -1.97
#